data_AF-A0A8S9LJ49-F1
#
_entry.id   AF-A0A8S9LJ49-F1
#
_cell.length_a   1.000
_cell.length_b   1.000
_cell.length_c   1.000
_cell.angle_alpha   90.00
_cell.angle_beta   90.00
_cell.angle_gamma   90.00
#
_symmetry.space_group_name_H-M   'P 1'
#
loop_
_entity.id
_entity.type
_entity.pdbx_description
1 polymer ?
#
loop_
_entity_poly.entity_id
_entity_poly.type
_entity_poly.pdbx_seq_one_letter_code
_entity_poly.pdbx_strand_id
1 'polypeptide(L)'
;MTLVKADIGGNISRLEKNYLSDPDKYKYLYTIVHGEIESETSKGSASCTNGLLWLTRAMDFLVEVFRNLIAHQDWSMSQACGDSYQRTLKKWQGWLASSTSSMGLMLAPDRKKFMEVAAGSGDIYADMERFCSEFGPLLQDNHTFLARVGMDEMKAT
;
A
#
# COMPACT_ATOMS: atom_id res chain seq x y z
N MET A 1 -6.13 -0.01 14.61
CA MET A 1 -5.25 0.70 13.65
C MET A 1 -3.75 0.49 13.90
N THR A 2 -3.30 0.22 15.13
CA THR A 2 -1.86 0.08 15.45
C THR A 2 -1.10 -0.95 14.60
N LEU A 3 -1.72 -2.09 14.28
CA LEU A 3 -1.09 -3.14 13.47
C LEU A 3 -0.82 -2.70 12.03
N VAL A 4 -1.79 -2.08 11.36
CA VAL A 4 -1.63 -1.56 9.99
C VAL A 4 -0.56 -0.46 9.95
N LYS A 5 -0.59 0.45 10.94
CA LYS A 5 0.44 1.49 11.06
C LYS A 5 1.84 0.89 11.27
N ALA A 6 1.96 -0.14 12.10
CA ALA A 6 3.23 -0.82 12.35
C ALA A 6 3.75 -1.57 11.11
N ASP A 7 2.86 -2.20 10.35
CA ASP A 7 3.22 -2.90 9.11
C ASP A 7 3.75 -1.93 8.04
N ILE A 8 2.98 -0.89 7.72
CA ILE A 8 3.38 0.17 6.77
C ILE A 8 4.68 0.85 7.24
N GLY A 9 4.73 1.25 8.52
CA GLY A 9 5.90 1.89 9.10
C GLY A 9 7.14 0.98 9.05
N GLY A 10 6.98 -0.32 9.33
CA GLY A 10 8.07 -1.30 9.26
C GLY A 10 8.63 -1.47 7.85
N ASN A 11 7.78 -1.48 6.83
CA ASN A 11 8.21 -1.53 5.43
C ASN A 11 8.99 -0.27 5.02
N ILE A 12 8.52 0.91 5.43
CA ILE A 12 9.21 2.18 5.18
C ILE A 12 10.57 2.22 5.89
N SER A 13 10.61 1.93 7.19
CA SER A 13 11.86 1.95 7.98
C SER A 13 12.89 0.96 7.46
N ARG A 14 12.45 -0.17 6.88
CA ARG A 14 13.34 -1.15 6.26
C ARG A 14 14.00 -0.60 5.00
N LEU A 15 13.23 0.03 4.11
CA LEU A 15 13.75 0.68 2.91
C LEU A 15 14.71 1.81 3.27
N GLU A 16 14.34 2.64 4.25
CA GLU A 16 15.18 3.73 4.76
C GLU A 16 16.50 3.21 5.35
N LYS A 17 16.46 2.15 6.16
CA LYS A 17 17.67 1.53 6.71
C LYS A 17 18.60 1.00 5.62
N ASN A 18 18.06 0.43 4.54
CA ASN A 18 18.86 -0.05 3.42
C ASN A 18 19.53 1.12 2.68
N TYR A 19 18.77 2.17 2.36
CA TYR A 19 19.31 3.42 1.81
C TYR A 19 20.44 3.99 2.66
N LEU A 20 20.26 4.08 3.98
CA LEU A 20 21.27 4.62 4.89
C LEU A 20 22.52 3.75 5.03
N SER A 21 22.48 2.46 4.63
CA SER A 21 23.64 1.58 4.70
C SER A 21 24.69 1.89 3.62
N ASP A 22 24.25 2.39 2.46
CA ASP A 22 25.09 2.86 1.36
C ASP A 22 24.23 3.76 0.43
N PRO A 23 24.16 5.08 0.73
CA PRO A 23 23.28 6.00 -0.01
C PRO A 23 23.61 6.14 -1.49
N ASP A 24 24.87 5.95 -1.88
CA ASP A 24 25.30 6.03 -3.28
C ASP A 24 24.82 4.79 -4.05
N LYS A 25 24.97 3.60 -3.46
CA LYS A 25 24.50 2.35 -4.06
C LYS A 25 22.97 2.23 -4.09
N TYR A 26 22.31 2.64 -3.01
CA TYR A 26 20.86 2.45 -2.80
C TYR A 26 20.04 3.73 -3.02
N LYS A 27 20.59 4.67 -3.80
CA LYS A 27 19.92 5.93 -4.18
C LYS A 27 18.54 5.75 -4.81
N TYR A 28 18.32 4.64 -5.51
CA TYR A 28 17.06 4.34 -6.19
C TYR A 28 16.41 3.07 -5.61
N LEU A 29 15.09 3.06 -5.46
CA LEU A 29 14.36 1.91 -4.90
C LEU A 29 14.67 0.59 -5.63
N TYR A 30 14.80 0.63 -6.94
CA TYR A 30 15.00 -0.57 -7.74
C TYR A 30 16.43 -1.13 -7.64
N THR A 31 17.43 -0.32 -7.26
CA THR A 31 18.78 -0.85 -7.01
C THR A 31 18.82 -1.71 -5.74
N ILE A 32 17.97 -1.39 -4.75
CA ILE A 32 17.78 -2.24 -3.56
C ILE A 32 17.24 -3.62 -3.99
N VAL A 33 16.21 -3.64 -4.85
CA VAL A 33 15.60 -4.90 -5.32
C VAL A 33 16.59 -5.75 -6.11
N HIS A 34 17.34 -5.15 -7.04
CA HIS A 34 18.39 -5.86 -7.77
C HIS A 34 19.45 -6.45 -6.83
N GLY A 35 19.93 -5.69 -5.84
CA GLY A 35 20.90 -6.19 -4.87
C GLY A 35 20.37 -7.36 -4.02
N GLU A 36 19.09 -7.35 -3.66
CA GLU A 36 18.49 -8.49 -2.94
C GLU A 36 18.26 -9.72 -3.83
N ILE A 37 18.00 -9.52 -5.13
CA ILE A 37 17.91 -10.62 -6.09
C ILE A 37 19.28 -11.27 -6.30
N GLU A 38 20.32 -10.46 -6.53
CA GLU A 38 21.70 -10.92 -6.72
C GLU A 38 22.24 -11.68 -5.49
N SER A 39 21.78 -11.31 -4.30
CA SER A 39 22.15 -11.96 -3.04
C SER A 39 21.19 -13.08 -2.60
N GLU A 40 20.18 -13.41 -3.42
CA GLU A 40 19.17 -14.43 -3.12
C GLU A 40 18.38 -14.18 -1.81
N THR A 41 18.24 -12.92 -1.40
CA THR A 41 17.56 -12.51 -0.16
C THR A 41 16.17 -11.89 -0.39
N SER A 42 15.76 -11.66 -1.65
CA SER A 42 14.56 -10.91 -2.05
C SER A 42 13.20 -11.47 -1.60
N LYS A 43 13.15 -12.71 -1.10
CA LYS A 43 11.91 -13.36 -0.61
C LYS A 43 11.88 -13.52 0.91
N GLY A 44 12.93 -13.08 1.60
CA GLY A 44 13.03 -13.20 3.06
C GLY A 44 12.01 -12.34 3.81
N SER A 45 11.69 -12.72 5.05
CA SER A 45 10.82 -11.91 5.92
C SER A 45 11.39 -10.52 6.22
N ALA A 46 12.72 -10.38 6.15
CA ALA A 46 13.46 -9.12 6.32
C ALA A 46 13.78 -8.40 4.98
N SER A 47 13.29 -8.90 3.84
CA SER A 47 13.57 -8.34 2.51
C SER A 47 12.90 -6.97 2.30
N CYS A 48 13.66 -6.04 1.75
CA CYS A 48 13.20 -4.75 1.25
C CYS A 48 12.32 -4.92 0.01
N THR A 49 12.62 -5.87 -0.87
CA THR A 49 11.82 -6.24 -2.04
C THR A 49 10.41 -6.67 -1.63
N ASN A 50 10.31 -7.58 -0.64
CA ASN A 50 9.04 -7.97 -0.06
C ASN A 50 8.31 -6.77 0.59
N GLY A 51 9.05 -5.91 1.31
CA GLY A 51 8.49 -4.68 1.89
C GLY A 51 7.96 -3.70 0.84
N LEU A 52 8.67 -3.51 -0.26
CA LEU A 52 8.26 -2.65 -1.38
C LEU A 52 7.00 -3.18 -2.07
N LEU A 53 6.91 -4.49 -2.26
CA LEU A 53 5.71 -5.12 -2.83
C LEU A 53 4.48 -4.88 -1.95
N TRP A 54 4.58 -5.16 -0.65
CA TRP A 54 3.44 -4.98 0.26
C TRP A 54 3.08 -3.52 0.47
N LEU A 55 4.08 -2.63 0.52
CA LEU A 55 3.83 -1.19 0.55
C LEU A 55 3.09 -0.73 -0.71
N THR A 56 3.53 -1.17 -1.90
CA THR A 56 2.86 -0.85 -3.18
C THR A 56 1.40 -1.31 -3.16
N ARG A 57 1.12 -2.54 -2.75
CA ARG A 57 -0.25 -3.07 -2.66
C ARG A 57 -1.13 -2.38 -1.61
N ALA A 58 -0.56 -1.99 -0.48
CA ALA A 58 -1.26 -1.21 0.53
C ALA A 58 -1.59 0.20 0.02
N MET A 59 -0.72 0.78 -0.79
CA MET A 59 -0.96 2.07 -1.44
C MET A 59 -2.00 1.97 -2.56
N ASP A 60 -2.05 0.87 -3.33
CA ASP A 60 -3.15 0.64 -4.28
C ASP A 60 -4.50 0.65 -3.58
N PHE A 61 -4.59 -0.02 -2.43
CA PHE A 61 -5.79 -0.01 -1.60
C PHE A 61 -6.20 1.41 -1.21
N LEU A 62 -5.25 2.24 -0.76
CA LEU A 62 -5.52 3.62 -0.38
C LEU A 62 -6.00 4.48 -1.57
N VAL A 63 -5.33 4.37 -2.71
CA VAL A 63 -5.74 5.05 -3.95
C VAL A 63 -7.16 4.63 -4.35
N GLU A 64 -7.47 3.34 -4.28
CA GLU A 64 -8.80 2.84 -4.62
C GLU A 64 -9.87 3.30 -3.60
N VAL A 65 -9.54 3.42 -2.32
CA VAL A 65 -10.44 4.01 -1.31
C VAL A 65 -10.77 5.44 -1.69
N PHE A 66 -9.78 6.26 -2.05
CA PHE A 66 -10.01 7.65 -2.44
C PHE A 66 -10.84 7.77 -3.72
N ARG A 67 -10.57 6.94 -4.74
CA ARG A 67 -11.42 6.87 -5.94
C ARG A 67 -12.87 6.55 -5.60
N ASN A 68 -13.11 5.57 -4.71
CA ASN A 68 -14.45 5.22 -4.26
C ASN A 68 -15.11 6.38 -3.47
N LEU A 69 -14.37 7.08 -2.61
CA LEU A 69 -14.90 8.22 -1.85
C LEU A 69 -15.29 9.40 -2.75
N ILE A 70 -14.54 9.64 -3.83
CA ILE A 70 -14.85 10.66 -4.85
C ILE A 70 -16.09 10.25 -5.66
N ALA A 71 -16.09 9.03 -6.21
CA ALA A 71 -17.14 8.55 -7.10
C ALA A 71 -18.48 8.29 -6.40
N HIS A 72 -18.44 7.91 -5.12
CA HIS A 72 -19.60 7.51 -4.33
C HIS A 72 -19.68 8.31 -3.02
N GLN A 73 -20.20 9.54 -3.13
CA GLN A 73 -20.29 10.44 -1.98
C GLN A 73 -21.31 9.99 -0.91
N ASP A 74 -22.23 9.11 -1.29
CA ASP A 74 -23.26 8.50 -0.46
C ASP A 74 -22.80 7.22 0.27
N TRP A 75 -21.66 6.64 -0.12
CA TRP A 75 -21.16 5.41 0.50
C TRP A 75 -20.60 5.64 1.90
N SER A 76 -20.88 4.71 2.81
CA SER A 76 -20.15 4.59 4.09
C SER A 76 -18.68 4.25 3.89
N MET A 77 -17.84 4.50 4.90
CA MET A 77 -16.43 4.09 4.86
C MET A 77 -16.27 2.57 4.71
N SER A 78 -17.16 1.78 5.34
CA SER A 78 -17.13 0.32 5.21
C SER A 78 -17.42 -0.14 3.78
N GLN A 79 -18.32 0.54 3.05
CA GLN A 79 -18.56 0.25 1.63
C GLN A 79 -17.35 0.62 0.78
N ALA A 80 -16.81 1.84 0.94
CA ALA A 80 -15.64 2.30 0.19
C ALA A 80 -14.43 1.40 0.42
N CYS A 81 -14.06 1.15 1.68
CA CYS A 81 -12.95 0.27 2.01
C CYS A 81 -13.23 -1.21 1.67
N GLY A 82 -14.49 -1.65 1.79
CA GLY A 82 -14.92 -2.99 1.42
C GLY A 82 -14.65 -3.31 -0.05
N ASP A 83 -15.16 -2.47 -0.95
CA ASP A 83 -14.97 -2.62 -2.39
C ASP A 83 -13.49 -2.47 -2.77
N SER A 84 -12.78 -1.47 -2.24
CA SER A 84 -11.35 -1.27 -2.52
C SER A 84 -10.50 -2.48 -2.11
N TYR A 85 -10.82 -3.11 -0.98
CA TYR A 85 -10.13 -4.30 -0.50
C TYR A 85 -10.30 -5.49 -1.46
N GLN A 86 -11.53 -5.70 -1.96
CA GLN A 86 -11.80 -6.78 -2.93
C GLN A 86 -11.02 -6.58 -4.23
N ARG A 87 -10.89 -5.34 -4.72
CA ARG A 87 -10.18 -5.02 -5.97
C ARG A 87 -8.66 -5.11 -5.85
N THR A 88 -8.11 -4.95 -4.65
CA THR A 88 -6.66 -4.76 -4.45
C THR A 88 -6.01 -5.89 -3.65
N LEU A 89 -6.18 -5.90 -2.33
CA LEU A 89 -5.44 -6.75 -1.41
C LEU A 89 -5.96 -8.20 -1.35
N LYS A 90 -7.26 -8.41 -1.56
CA LYS A 90 -7.91 -9.71 -1.34
C LYS A 90 -7.24 -10.86 -2.09
N LYS A 91 -6.85 -10.66 -3.36
CA LYS A 91 -6.22 -11.70 -4.19
C LYS A 91 -4.86 -12.17 -3.67
N TRP A 92 -4.20 -11.36 -2.84
CA TRP A 92 -2.85 -11.62 -2.32
C TRP A 92 -2.83 -12.23 -0.92
N GLN A 93 -3.99 -12.33 -0.27
CA GLN A 93 -4.12 -12.78 1.11
C GLN A 93 -4.77 -14.16 1.18
N GLY A 94 -4.13 -15.08 1.89
CA GLY A 94 -4.70 -16.36 2.29
C GLY A 94 -5.96 -16.19 3.14
N TRP A 95 -6.64 -17.31 3.44
CA TRP A 95 -7.94 -17.28 4.11
C TRP A 95 -7.89 -16.65 5.52
N LEU A 96 -6.79 -16.85 6.26
CA LEU A 96 -6.58 -16.29 7.60
C LEU A 96 -6.41 -14.77 7.54
N ALA A 97 -5.44 -14.29 6.76
CA ALA A 97 -5.20 -12.86 6.57
C ALA A 97 -6.46 -12.15 6.06
N SER A 98 -7.15 -12.77 5.10
CA SER A 98 -8.40 -12.29 4.54
C SER A 98 -9.51 -12.06 5.57
N SER A 99 -9.67 -13.01 6.50
CA SER A 99 -10.73 -12.96 7.50
C SER A 99 -10.48 -11.82 8.49
N THR A 100 -9.23 -11.67 8.94
CA THR A 100 -8.82 -10.58 9.82
C THR A 100 -9.01 -9.21 9.18
N SER A 101 -8.63 -9.05 7.90
CA SER A 101 -8.84 -7.79 7.17
C SER A 101 -10.33 -7.45 7.03
N SER A 102 -11.17 -8.44 6.69
CA SER A 102 -12.63 -8.23 6.56
C SER A 102 -13.27 -7.77 7.88
N MET A 103 -12.84 -8.33 9.01
CA MET A 103 -13.26 -7.85 10.34
C MET A 103 -12.78 -6.42 10.62
N GLY A 104 -11.56 -6.08 10.21
CA GLY A 104 -11.02 -4.72 10.35
C GLY A 104 -11.83 -3.66 9.58
N LEU A 105 -12.39 -4.01 8.42
CA LEU A 105 -13.23 -3.12 7.61
C LEU A 105 -14.58 -2.79 8.27
N MET A 106 -15.09 -3.68 9.13
CA MET A 106 -16.27 -3.42 9.95
C MET A 106 -16.02 -2.38 11.04
N LEU A 107 -14.76 -2.07 11.33
CA LEU A 107 -14.33 -1.05 12.28
C LEU A 107 -13.94 0.26 11.58
N ALA A 108 -14.33 0.44 10.31
CA ALA A 108 -14.12 1.68 9.61
C ALA A 108 -14.85 2.84 10.32
N PRO A 109 -14.25 4.04 10.36
CA PRO A 109 -14.85 5.18 11.05
C PRO A 109 -16.12 5.66 10.34
N ASP A 110 -16.89 6.50 11.03
CA ASP A 110 -17.94 7.27 10.37
C ASP A 110 -17.36 8.12 9.21
N ARG A 111 -18.06 8.16 8.07
CA ARG A 111 -17.60 8.86 6.87
C ARG A 111 -17.44 10.34 7.15
N LYS A 112 -18.46 10.99 7.72
CA LYS A 112 -18.42 12.43 7.96
C LYS A 112 -17.22 12.77 8.84
N LYS A 113 -17.00 12.02 9.93
CA LYS A 113 -15.86 12.23 10.80
C LYS A 113 -14.52 12.00 10.10
N PHE A 114 -14.42 10.98 9.26
CA PHE A 114 -13.21 10.73 8.46
C PHE A 114 -12.92 11.90 7.52
N MET A 115 -13.91 12.35 6.75
CA MET A 115 -13.75 13.45 5.79
C MET A 115 -13.38 14.76 6.51
N GLU A 116 -14.01 15.06 7.65
CA GLU A 116 -13.67 16.24 8.47
C GLU A 116 -12.20 16.23 8.93
N VAL A 117 -11.70 15.09 9.41
CA VAL A 117 -10.32 14.97 9.89
C VAL A 117 -9.33 14.98 8.72
N ALA A 118 -9.65 14.28 7.63
CA ALA A 118 -8.78 14.17 6.46
C ALA A 118 -8.67 15.49 5.68
N ALA A 119 -9.75 16.26 5.59
CA ALA A 119 -9.77 17.56 4.91
C ALA A 119 -8.84 18.59 5.58
N GLY A 120 -8.70 18.53 6.91
CA GLY A 120 -8.08 19.62 7.66
C GLY A 120 -8.80 20.94 7.36
N SER A 121 -8.13 21.84 6.65
CA SER A 121 -8.68 23.12 6.19
C SER A 121 -8.80 23.24 4.65
N GLY A 122 -8.55 22.16 3.91
CA GLY A 122 -8.50 22.13 2.44
C GLY A 122 -9.75 21.55 1.78
N ASP A 123 -9.69 21.43 0.45
CA ASP A 123 -10.68 20.70 -0.35
C ASP A 123 -10.25 19.24 -0.47
N ILE A 124 -10.83 18.40 0.39
CA ILE A 124 -10.49 16.98 0.46
C ILE A 124 -10.74 16.23 -0.85
N TYR A 125 -11.73 16.62 -1.65
CA TYR A 125 -12.01 15.92 -2.91
C TYR A 125 -10.95 16.26 -3.94
N ALA A 126 -10.58 17.55 -4.06
CA ALA A 126 -9.48 17.97 -4.92
C ALA A 126 -8.13 17.34 -4.50
N ASP A 127 -7.86 17.26 -3.20
CA ASP A 127 -6.64 16.62 -2.67
C ASP A 127 -6.61 15.12 -2.96
N MET A 128 -7.74 14.42 -2.79
CA MET A 128 -7.86 13.00 -3.15
C MET A 128 -7.66 12.77 -4.66
N GLU A 129 -8.27 13.60 -5.51
CA GLU A 129 -8.12 13.52 -6.97
C GLU A 129 -6.66 13.71 -7.39
N ARG A 130 -6.01 14.73 -6.82
CA ARG A 130 -4.60 15.01 -7.07
C ARG A 130 -3.73 13.85 -6.62
N PHE A 131 -3.92 13.34 -5.41
CA PHE A 131 -3.19 12.17 -4.90
C PHE A 131 -3.35 10.97 -5.83
N CYS A 132 -4.57 10.65 -6.26
CA CYS A 132 -4.82 9.51 -7.15
C CYS A 132 -4.17 9.67 -8.52
N SER A 133 -4.16 10.89 -9.08
CA SER A 133 -3.60 11.17 -10.41
C SER A 133 -2.07 11.23 -10.42
N GLU A 134 -1.45 11.75 -9.37
CA GLU A 134 0.02 11.85 -9.26
C GLU A 134 0.66 10.55 -8.76
N PHE A 135 0.06 9.89 -7.76
CA PHE A 135 0.65 8.72 -7.10
C PHE A 135 0.34 7.40 -7.81
N GLY A 136 -0.85 7.27 -8.41
CA GLY A 136 -1.27 6.07 -9.13
C GLY A 136 -0.26 5.60 -10.20
N PRO A 137 0.27 6.48 -11.06
CA PRO A 137 1.30 6.11 -12.05
C PRO A 137 2.57 5.54 -11.42
N LEU A 138 3.02 6.08 -10.28
CA LEU A 138 4.22 5.58 -9.58
C LEU A 138 4.02 4.15 -9.04
N LEU A 139 2.81 3.83 -8.58
CA LEU A 139 2.47 2.46 -8.18
C LEU A 139 2.46 1.52 -9.39
N GLN A 140 1.97 1.98 -10.54
CA GLN A 140 1.99 1.21 -11.78
C GLN A 140 3.42 0.92 -12.26
N ASP A 141 4.34 1.88 -12.10
CA ASP A 141 5.76 1.67 -12.39
C ASP A 141 6.36 0.61 -11.45
N ASN A 142 6.03 0.65 -10.16
CA ASN A 142 6.44 -0.38 -9.20
C ASN A 142 5.92 -1.78 -9.57
N HIS A 143 4.64 -1.91 -9.90
CA HIS A 143 4.08 -3.20 -10.36
C HIS A 143 4.77 -3.70 -11.61
N THR A 144 4.96 -2.82 -12.59
CA THR A 144 5.62 -3.14 -13.86
C THR A 144 7.05 -3.62 -13.62
N PHE A 145 7.80 -2.94 -12.75
CA PHE A 145 9.15 -3.35 -12.38
C PHE A 145 9.17 -4.69 -11.64
N LEU A 146 8.35 -4.85 -10.59
CA LEU A 146 8.32 -6.06 -9.77
C LEU A 146 7.93 -7.30 -10.60
N ALA A 147 7.00 -7.16 -11.53
CA ALA A 147 6.63 -8.22 -12.47
C ALA A 147 7.78 -8.59 -13.42
N ARG A 148 8.50 -7.59 -13.95
CA ARG A 148 9.68 -7.83 -14.82
C ARG A 148 10.78 -8.63 -14.12
N VAL A 149 10.91 -8.50 -12.81
CA VAL A 149 11.91 -9.22 -12.01
C VAL A 149 11.33 -10.44 -11.26
N GLY A 150 10.07 -10.80 -11.53
CA GLY A 150 9.41 -11.99 -10.95
C GLY A 150 9.12 -11.90 -9.44
N MET A 151 8.99 -10.69 -8.90
CA MET A 151 8.79 -10.41 -7.47
C MET A 151 7.37 -9.90 -7.16
N ASP A 152 6.39 -10.18 -8.01
CA ASP A 152 5.02 -9.66 -7.95
C ASP A 152 3.98 -10.67 -7.42
N GLU A 153 4.29 -11.96 -7.38
CA GLU A 153 3.33 -13.03 -7.06
C GLU A 153 3.34 -13.50 -5.59
N MET A 154 4.12 -12.87 -4.71
CA MET A 154 4.19 -13.27 -3.29
C MET A 154 2.83 -13.09 -2.60
N LYS A 155 2.42 -14.06 -1.77
CA LYS A 155 1.14 -14.04 -1.03
C LYS A 155 1.38 -14.05 0.47
N ALA A 156 0.50 -13.38 1.21
CA ALA A 156 0.44 -13.53 2.66
C ALA A 156 -0.32 -14.81 2.97
N THR A 157 0.25 -15.68 3.80
CA THR A 157 -0.41 -16.88 4.32
C THR A 157 -1.38 -16.54 5.43
#